data_AF-A0A945JN94-F1
#
_entry.id   AF-A0A945JN94-F1
#
_cell.length_a   1.000
_cell.length_b   1.000
_cell.length_c   1.000
_cell.angle_alpha   90.00
_cell.angle_beta   90.00
_cell.angle_gamma   90.00
#
_symmetry.space_group_name_H-M   'P 1'
#
loop_
_entity.id
_entity.type
_entity.pdbx_description
1 polymer ?
#
loop_
_entity_poly.entity_id
_entity_poly.type
_entity_poly.pdbx_seq_one_letter_code
_entity_poly.pdbx_strand_id
1 'polypeptide(L)'
;EGAKHMCSPPPRDKANQEIVWQALKDGVFEVVSSDHAPYRFDHPEGKLKAGPDPHFKQIANGVPGLEVRMPLLYSEGVGKGRLSLQEFVALTATNAAKLYGLHPRKGDIAVGADADLVIWDTERNVIISQSLMHDNMDYTPYEGIEVTGWPETTLSRGRVVWNDGEFSAEPGSGVFYKCDEPPALSAPARPVTPFDPIEGRLR
;
A
#
# COMPACT_ATOMS: atom_id res chain seq x y z
N GLU A 1 12.00 -20.61 2.20
CA GLU A 1 12.18 -19.22 2.67
C GLU A 1 12.40 -18.16 1.59
N GLY A 2 13.45 -18.20 0.74
CA GLY A 2 13.69 -17.14 -0.27
C GLY A 2 12.51 -16.87 -1.22
N ALA A 3 11.80 -17.92 -1.65
CA ALA A 3 10.63 -17.83 -2.53
C ALA A 3 9.48 -16.97 -1.98
N LYS A 4 9.35 -16.85 -0.64
CA LYS A 4 8.34 -16.00 0.02
C LYS A 4 8.47 -14.52 -0.37
N HIS A 5 9.66 -14.09 -0.81
CA HIS A 5 9.98 -12.72 -1.16
C HIS A 5 10.06 -12.47 -2.69
N MET A 6 9.74 -13.48 -3.51
CA MET A 6 9.85 -13.35 -4.96
C MET A 6 8.67 -12.57 -5.54
N CYS A 7 8.95 -11.34 -5.95
CA CYS A 7 8.11 -10.48 -6.79
C CYS A 7 8.96 -9.83 -7.91
N SER A 8 8.33 -9.06 -8.79
CA SER A 8 8.95 -8.42 -9.96
C SER A 8 8.39 -7.01 -10.11
N PRO A 9 9.23 -5.96 -10.02
CA PRO A 9 10.67 -6.02 -9.79
C PRO A 9 11.03 -6.60 -8.40
N PRO A 10 12.17 -7.30 -8.25
CA PRO A 10 12.54 -7.91 -6.98
C PRO A 10 12.93 -6.86 -5.94
N PRO A 11 12.73 -7.12 -4.64
CA PRO A 11 13.17 -6.23 -3.57
C PRO A 11 14.67 -5.95 -3.67
N ARG A 12 15.06 -4.73 -3.35
CA ARG A 12 16.46 -4.26 -3.37
C ARG A 12 16.98 -4.03 -1.97
N ASP A 13 18.28 -3.75 -1.88
CA ASP A 13 18.95 -3.49 -0.62
C ASP A 13 18.48 -2.19 0.06
N LYS A 14 18.96 -1.97 1.28
CA LYS A 14 18.61 -0.79 2.09
C LYS A 14 19.06 0.52 1.46
N ALA A 15 20.15 0.53 0.68
CA ALA A 15 20.62 1.74 0.01
C ALA A 15 19.60 2.23 -1.03
N ASN A 16 18.98 1.29 -1.77
CA ASN A 16 17.89 1.62 -2.69
C ASN A 16 16.63 2.11 -1.95
N GLN A 17 16.35 1.59 -0.75
CA GLN A 17 15.20 2.05 0.05
C GLN A 17 15.33 3.53 0.44
N GLU A 18 16.54 3.99 0.78
CA GLU A 18 16.78 5.42 1.09
C GLU A 18 16.54 6.33 -0.12
N ILE A 19 16.88 5.87 -1.34
CA ILE A 19 16.57 6.59 -2.58
C ILE A 19 15.06 6.68 -2.79
N VAL A 20 14.32 5.59 -2.55
CA VAL A 20 12.85 5.58 -2.65
C VAL A 20 12.22 6.54 -1.64
N TRP A 21 12.71 6.58 -0.40
CA TRP A 21 12.25 7.54 0.61
C TRP A 21 12.49 8.99 0.18
N GLN A 22 13.67 9.28 -0.39
CA GLN A 22 13.97 10.60 -0.90
C GLN A 22 13.04 10.97 -2.07
N ALA A 23 12.80 10.04 -3.00
CA ALA A 23 11.89 10.24 -4.12
C ALA A 23 10.42 10.48 -3.68
N LEU A 24 9.97 9.85 -2.59
CA LEU A 24 8.66 10.15 -1.99
C LEU A 24 8.61 11.57 -1.42
N LYS A 25 9.65 12.00 -0.69
CA LYS A 25 9.76 13.36 -0.13
C LYS A 25 9.83 14.43 -1.21
N ASP A 26 10.55 14.15 -2.28
CA ASP A 26 10.75 15.09 -3.40
C ASP A 26 9.52 15.15 -4.33
N GLY A 27 8.48 14.35 -4.07
CA GLY A 27 7.28 14.28 -4.91
C GLY A 27 7.50 13.62 -6.26
N VAL A 28 8.62 12.90 -6.44
CA VAL A 28 8.89 12.10 -7.64
C VAL A 28 7.96 10.88 -7.68
N PHE A 29 7.72 10.27 -6.52
CA PHE A 29 6.72 9.24 -6.35
C PHE A 29 5.54 9.79 -5.56
N GLU A 30 4.36 9.75 -6.18
CA GLU A 30 3.15 10.37 -5.62
C GLU A 30 2.16 9.34 -5.03
N VAL A 31 2.38 8.04 -5.25
CA VAL A 31 1.48 6.97 -4.79
C VAL A 31 2.29 5.80 -4.24
N VAL A 32 1.87 5.28 -3.08
CA VAL A 32 2.39 4.04 -2.49
C VAL A 32 1.32 2.94 -2.57
N SER A 33 1.64 1.86 -3.29
CA SER A 33 0.78 0.67 -3.45
C SER A 33 1.48 -0.58 -2.92
N SER A 34 0.72 -1.66 -2.71
CA SER A 34 1.23 -2.95 -2.23
C SER A 34 1.63 -3.91 -3.34
N ASP A 35 1.09 -3.73 -4.55
CA ASP A 35 1.16 -4.75 -5.62
C ASP A 35 0.73 -6.16 -5.12
N HIS A 36 -0.34 -6.19 -4.33
CA HIS A 36 -0.83 -7.42 -3.69
C HIS A 36 -1.33 -8.43 -4.73
N ALA A 37 -0.47 -9.37 -5.09
CA ALA A 37 -0.77 -10.50 -5.97
C ALA A 37 -0.14 -11.80 -5.43
N PRO A 38 -0.49 -12.23 -4.20
CA PRO A 38 0.21 -13.32 -3.55
C PRO A 38 -0.24 -14.70 -4.02
N TYR A 39 0.63 -15.67 -3.75
CA TYR A 39 0.36 -17.09 -3.82
C TYR A 39 0.71 -17.69 -2.48
N ARG A 40 -0.12 -18.60 -1.95
CA ARG A 40 0.21 -19.39 -0.75
C ARG A 40 1.57 -20.09 -0.93
N PHE A 41 2.35 -20.16 0.14
CA PHE A 41 3.65 -20.81 0.13
C PHE A 41 3.51 -22.34 0.17
N ASP A 42 2.70 -22.85 1.10
CA ASP A 42 2.49 -24.26 1.40
C ASP A 42 1.17 -24.78 0.81
N HIS A 43 0.98 -24.57 -0.49
CA HIS A 43 -0.18 -25.05 -1.25
C HIS A 43 0.26 -25.74 -2.55
N PRO A 44 -0.40 -26.84 -2.99
CA PRO A 44 -0.05 -27.53 -4.23
C PRO A 44 -0.04 -26.62 -5.46
N GLU A 45 -0.98 -25.68 -5.53
CA GLU A 45 -1.07 -24.65 -6.59
C GLU A 45 -0.42 -23.31 -6.20
N GLY A 46 0.40 -23.31 -5.15
CA GLY A 46 1.03 -22.13 -4.57
C GLY A 46 2.36 -21.75 -5.23
N LYS A 47 3.22 -21.08 -4.45
CA LYS A 47 4.55 -20.64 -4.90
C LYS A 47 5.45 -21.77 -5.38
N LEU A 48 5.35 -22.94 -4.76
CA LEU A 48 6.21 -24.11 -5.00
C LEU A 48 5.51 -25.21 -5.81
N LYS A 49 4.52 -24.86 -6.66
CA LYS A 49 3.79 -25.84 -7.49
C LYS A 49 4.67 -26.73 -8.38
N ALA A 50 5.88 -26.29 -8.70
CA ALA A 50 6.85 -27.04 -9.50
C ALA A 50 7.73 -28.01 -8.68
N GLY A 51 7.45 -28.19 -7.38
CA GLY A 51 8.20 -29.05 -6.47
C GLY A 51 8.93 -28.27 -5.37
N PRO A 52 9.60 -28.97 -4.44
CA PRO A 52 10.26 -28.35 -3.28
C PRO A 52 11.56 -27.58 -3.63
N ASP A 53 12.20 -27.89 -4.76
CA ASP A 53 13.41 -27.21 -5.26
C ASP A 53 13.24 -26.76 -6.72
N PRO A 54 12.30 -25.84 -6.99
CA PRO A 54 12.03 -25.40 -8.35
C PRO A 54 13.08 -24.36 -8.79
N HIS A 55 13.39 -24.33 -10.09
CA HIS A 55 14.18 -23.23 -10.64
C HIS A 55 13.42 -21.91 -10.44
N PHE A 56 14.11 -20.79 -10.18
CA PHE A 56 13.45 -19.52 -9.81
C PHE A 56 12.38 -19.05 -10.81
N LYS A 57 12.57 -19.33 -12.10
CA LYS A 57 11.60 -19.04 -13.17
C LYS A 57 10.27 -19.78 -13.05
N GLN A 58 10.21 -20.84 -12.24
CA GLN A 58 9.02 -21.67 -12.02
C GLN A 58 8.29 -21.30 -10.72
N ILE A 59 8.85 -20.38 -9.93
CA ILE A 59 8.24 -19.90 -8.69
C ILE A 59 7.22 -18.82 -9.00
N ALA A 60 6.03 -18.92 -8.42
CA ALA A 60 4.97 -17.92 -8.61
C ALA A 60 5.39 -16.56 -8.02
N ASN A 61 5.24 -15.52 -8.83
CA ASN A 61 5.77 -14.18 -8.55
C ASN A 61 4.68 -13.27 -7.97
N GLY A 62 4.96 -12.63 -6.84
CA GLY A 62 4.03 -11.78 -6.10
C GLY A 62 4.02 -12.10 -4.60
N VAL A 63 3.69 -11.11 -3.77
CA VAL A 63 3.76 -11.19 -2.31
C VAL A 63 2.54 -10.55 -1.65
N PRO A 64 2.16 -10.97 -0.43
CA PRO A 64 1.10 -10.32 0.31
C PRO A 64 1.61 -8.99 0.87
N GLY A 65 0.68 -8.08 1.22
CA GLY A 65 1.06 -6.73 1.65
C GLY A 65 -0.03 -5.66 1.60
N LEU A 66 -1.25 -5.98 1.13
CA LEU A 66 -2.35 -5.03 1.09
C LEU A 66 -2.65 -4.42 2.47
N GLU A 67 -2.79 -5.29 3.47
CA GLU A 67 -3.20 -4.93 4.83
C GLU A 67 -2.14 -4.09 5.56
N VAL A 68 -0.87 -4.49 5.48
CA VAL A 68 0.23 -3.84 6.21
C VAL A 68 0.84 -2.65 5.47
N ARG A 69 0.39 -2.34 4.24
CA ARG A 69 0.87 -1.19 3.44
C ARG A 69 0.86 0.12 4.23
N MET A 70 -0.28 0.44 4.84
CA MET A 70 -0.45 1.70 5.57
C MET A 70 0.29 1.70 6.92
N PRO A 71 0.19 0.65 7.77
CA PRO A 71 0.97 0.58 9.00
C PRO A 71 2.49 0.70 8.80
N LEU A 72 3.04 -0.01 7.80
CA LEU A 72 4.46 0.08 7.48
C LEU A 72 4.87 1.50 7.06
N LEU A 73 4.10 2.12 6.15
CA LEU A 73 4.39 3.48 5.69
C LEU A 73 4.24 4.52 6.81
N TYR A 74 3.23 4.35 7.68
CA TYR A 74 3.04 5.25 8.81
C TYR A 74 4.20 5.13 9.80
N SER A 75 4.51 3.91 10.26
CA SER A 75 5.57 3.66 11.24
C SER A 75 6.94 4.13 10.75
N GLU A 76 7.32 3.75 9.53
CA GLU A 76 8.63 4.07 8.97
C GLU A 76 8.70 5.50 8.40
N GLY A 77 7.57 6.05 7.97
CA GLY A 77 7.46 7.38 7.38
C GLY A 77 7.19 8.44 8.43
N VAL A 78 5.97 8.47 8.96
CA VAL A 78 5.53 9.46 9.96
C VAL A 78 6.23 9.22 11.30
N GLY A 79 6.22 7.98 11.80
CA GLY A 79 6.80 7.63 13.10
C GLY A 79 8.30 7.93 13.22
N LYS A 80 9.04 7.89 12.11
CA LYS A 80 10.48 8.23 12.06
C LYS A 80 10.75 9.65 11.53
N GLY A 81 9.73 10.49 11.38
CA GLY A 81 9.89 11.88 10.94
C GLY A 81 10.36 12.04 9.49
N ARG A 82 10.19 11.02 8.65
CA ARG A 82 10.46 11.09 7.20
C ARG A 82 9.30 11.73 6.44
N LEU A 83 8.06 11.59 6.93
CA LEU A 83 6.87 12.17 6.32
C LEU A 83 6.08 12.94 7.38
N SER A 84 5.42 14.01 6.97
CA SER A 84 4.29 14.59 7.68
C SER A 84 3.05 13.68 7.55
N LEU A 85 2.07 13.89 8.42
CA LEU A 85 0.80 13.17 8.35
C LEU A 85 0.06 13.47 7.03
N GLN A 86 0.16 14.70 6.53
CA GLN A 86 -0.46 15.14 5.30
C GLN A 86 0.16 14.44 4.08
N GLU A 87 1.49 14.26 4.06
CA GLU A 87 2.16 13.48 3.01
C GLU A 87 1.75 12.01 3.06
N PHE A 88 1.62 11.42 4.25
CA PHE A 88 1.09 10.05 4.40
C PHE A 88 -0.32 9.92 3.81
N VAL A 89 -1.23 10.85 4.11
CA VAL A 89 -2.59 10.87 3.53
C VAL A 89 -2.54 11.03 2.00
N ALA A 90 -1.69 11.93 1.50
CA ALA A 90 -1.55 12.15 0.07
C ALA A 90 -1.09 10.90 -0.68
N LEU A 91 -0.02 10.25 -0.18
CA LEU A 91 0.58 9.05 -0.76
C LEU A 91 -0.33 7.81 -0.70
N THR A 92 -1.25 7.75 0.27
CA THR A 92 -2.06 6.56 0.53
C THR A 92 -3.50 6.65 0.01
N ALA A 93 -4.02 7.85 -0.24
CA ALA A 93 -5.39 8.08 -0.67
C ALA A 93 -5.55 9.23 -1.68
N THR A 94 -5.19 10.46 -1.32
CA THR A 94 -5.56 11.66 -2.10
C THR A 94 -4.97 11.66 -3.51
N ASN A 95 -3.70 11.31 -3.66
CA ASN A 95 -3.04 11.33 -4.98
C ASN A 95 -3.59 10.24 -5.90
N ALA A 96 -3.87 9.05 -5.36
CA ALA A 96 -4.55 8.00 -6.11
C ALA A 96 -5.96 8.43 -6.55
N ALA A 97 -6.73 9.07 -5.67
CA ALA A 97 -8.06 9.58 -6.03
C ALA A 97 -7.99 10.65 -7.14
N LYS A 98 -7.01 11.55 -7.11
CA LYS A 98 -6.78 12.51 -8.20
C LYS A 98 -6.37 11.81 -9.50
N LEU A 99 -5.46 10.84 -9.43
CA LEU A 99 -4.97 10.09 -10.58
C LEU A 99 -6.08 9.31 -11.29
N TYR A 100 -7.09 8.82 -10.56
CA TYR A 100 -8.23 8.11 -11.12
C TYR A 100 -9.47 8.99 -11.37
N GLY A 101 -9.35 10.32 -11.24
CA GLY A 101 -10.48 11.24 -11.44
C GLY A 101 -11.61 11.05 -10.42
N LEU A 102 -11.31 10.54 -9.22
CA LEU A 102 -12.28 10.30 -8.15
C LEU A 102 -12.24 11.38 -7.06
N HIS A 103 -11.27 12.28 -7.08
CA HIS A 103 -11.21 13.43 -6.17
C HIS A 103 -12.20 14.53 -6.61
N PRO A 104 -12.96 15.17 -5.69
CA PRO A 104 -12.88 15.07 -4.22
C PRO A 104 -13.80 14.00 -3.61
N ARG A 105 -14.51 13.20 -4.41
CA ARG A 105 -15.39 12.16 -3.87
C ARG A 105 -14.65 11.11 -3.03
N LYS A 106 -13.40 10.80 -3.39
CA LYS A 106 -12.48 9.91 -2.66
C LYS A 106 -11.21 10.63 -2.26
N GLY A 107 -10.56 10.12 -1.22
CA GLY A 107 -9.26 10.59 -0.76
C GLY A 107 -9.29 12.01 -0.15
N ASP A 108 -10.45 12.46 0.31
CA ASP A 108 -10.64 13.75 0.96
C ASP A 108 -11.66 13.66 2.10
N ILE A 109 -11.52 14.50 3.12
CA ILE A 109 -12.47 14.64 4.24
C ILE A 109 -13.16 15.99 4.08
N ALA A 110 -14.20 16.01 3.27
CA ALA A 110 -14.94 17.21 2.91
C ALA A 110 -16.45 16.92 2.78
N VAL A 111 -17.26 17.97 2.88
CA VAL A 111 -18.71 17.86 2.62
C VAL A 111 -18.93 17.41 1.17
N GLY A 112 -19.68 16.32 1.00
CA GLY A 112 -19.97 15.71 -0.30
C GLY A 112 -19.00 14.59 -0.70
N ALA A 113 -17.89 14.38 0.02
CA ALA A 113 -17.04 13.21 -0.17
C ALA A 113 -17.73 11.94 0.39
N ASP A 114 -17.37 10.77 -0.14
CA ASP A 114 -17.80 9.51 0.43
C ASP A 114 -17.17 9.36 1.83
N ALA A 115 -17.96 8.91 2.81
CA ALA A 115 -17.48 8.63 4.16
C ALA A 115 -16.67 7.32 4.24
N ASP A 116 -15.58 7.26 3.47
CA ASP A 116 -14.53 6.25 3.55
C ASP A 116 -13.42 6.79 4.44
N LEU A 117 -13.47 6.43 5.71
CA LEU A 117 -12.65 7.03 6.77
C LEU A 117 -11.95 5.94 7.56
N VAL A 118 -10.78 6.27 8.11
CA VAL A 118 -10.06 5.39 9.04
C VAL A 118 -9.79 6.17 10.31
N ILE A 119 -10.21 5.64 11.45
CA ILE A 119 -9.75 6.08 12.75
C ILE A 119 -8.45 5.33 13.03
N TRP A 120 -7.38 6.10 13.23
CA TRP A 120 -6.02 5.59 13.30
C TRP A 120 -5.48 5.80 14.71
N ASP A 121 -5.14 4.72 15.39
CA ASP A 121 -4.42 4.77 16.66
C ASP A 121 -2.94 5.01 16.34
N THR A 122 -2.43 6.17 16.71
CA THR A 122 -1.06 6.60 16.41
C THR A 122 0.00 5.99 17.33
N GLU A 123 -0.40 5.39 18.45
CA GLU A 123 0.49 4.91 19.51
C GLU A 123 0.50 3.38 19.66
N ARG A 124 -0.49 2.69 19.06
CA ARG A 124 -0.55 1.22 19.07
C ARG A 124 0.71 0.60 18.46
N ASN A 125 1.37 -0.24 19.24
CA ASN A 125 2.51 -1.04 18.80
C ASN A 125 2.04 -2.45 18.43
N VAL A 126 2.43 -2.91 17.25
CA VAL A 126 2.05 -4.23 16.72
C VAL A 126 3.30 -4.90 16.16
N ILE A 127 3.48 -6.19 16.49
CA ILE A 127 4.44 -7.06 15.81
C ILE A 127 3.67 -7.76 14.69
N ILE A 128 4.02 -7.45 13.44
CA ILE A 128 3.37 -8.07 12.29
C ILE A 128 3.64 -9.57 12.32
N SER A 129 2.57 -10.36 12.21
CA SER A 129 2.64 -11.81 12.10
C SER A 129 1.54 -12.33 11.19
N GLN A 130 1.73 -13.50 10.59
CA GLN A 130 0.73 -14.10 9.71
C GLN A 130 -0.62 -14.31 10.41
N SER A 131 -0.63 -14.59 11.71
CA SER A 131 -1.86 -14.78 12.49
C SER A 131 -2.73 -13.54 12.61
N LEU A 132 -2.17 -12.35 12.33
CA LEU A 132 -2.90 -11.08 12.32
C LEU A 132 -3.46 -10.73 10.93
N MET A 133 -3.05 -11.44 9.88
CA MET A 133 -3.42 -11.10 8.50
C MET A 133 -4.80 -11.67 8.16
N HIS A 134 -5.54 -10.94 7.33
CA HIS A 134 -6.91 -11.24 6.90
C HIS A 134 -7.01 -11.56 5.40
N ASP A 135 -5.87 -11.71 4.72
CA ASP A 135 -5.85 -12.25 3.38
C ASP A 135 -5.98 -13.78 3.38
N ASN A 136 -6.08 -14.37 2.19
CA ASN A 136 -6.21 -15.82 2.06
C ASN A 136 -4.85 -16.55 2.01
N MET A 137 -3.78 -15.95 2.50
CA MET A 137 -2.42 -16.51 2.44
C MET A 137 -2.05 -17.25 3.73
N ASP A 138 -0.89 -17.90 3.70
CA ASP A 138 -0.33 -18.73 4.78
C ASP A 138 1.04 -18.21 5.26
N TYR A 139 1.46 -17.04 4.78
CA TYR A 139 2.68 -16.37 5.21
C TYR A 139 2.61 -14.86 4.90
N THR A 140 3.43 -14.08 5.60
CA THR A 140 3.71 -12.68 5.27
C THR A 140 5.22 -12.45 5.15
N PRO A 141 5.73 -11.68 4.17
CA PRO A 141 7.15 -11.34 4.11
C PRO A 141 7.56 -10.33 5.19
N TYR A 142 6.61 -9.82 5.96
CA TYR A 142 6.81 -8.81 7.00
C TYR A 142 6.77 -9.40 8.43
N GLU A 143 6.87 -10.72 8.55
CA GLU A 143 6.84 -11.45 9.83
C GLU A 143 7.89 -10.91 10.80
N GLY A 144 7.47 -10.61 12.03
CA GLY A 144 8.33 -10.11 13.11
C GLY A 144 8.70 -8.63 13.01
N ILE A 145 8.22 -7.88 12.02
CA ILE A 145 8.45 -6.43 11.94
C ILE A 145 7.55 -5.72 12.95
N GLU A 146 8.17 -4.90 13.81
CA GLU A 146 7.47 -4.03 14.74
C GLU A 146 7.04 -2.73 14.04
N VAL A 147 5.78 -2.35 14.21
CA VAL A 147 5.22 -1.09 13.71
C VAL A 147 4.49 -0.34 14.81
N THR A 148 4.58 0.99 14.77
CA THR A 148 3.75 1.89 15.59
C THR A 148 2.77 2.61 14.68
N GLY A 149 1.51 2.68 15.10
CA GLY A 149 0.42 3.24 14.31
C GLY A 149 -0.38 2.16 13.59
N TRP A 150 -1.68 2.06 13.88
CA TRP A 150 -2.53 0.98 13.38
C TRP A 150 -3.97 1.44 13.13
N PRO A 151 -4.67 0.91 12.10
CA PRO A 151 -6.08 1.21 11.88
C PRO A 151 -6.94 0.57 12.98
N GLU A 152 -7.65 1.41 13.75
CA GLU A 152 -8.57 0.96 14.81
C GLU A 152 -9.96 0.70 14.22
N THR A 153 -10.51 1.69 13.52
CA THR A 153 -11.85 1.61 12.91
C THR A 153 -11.77 2.00 11.44
N THR A 154 -12.39 1.22 10.56
CA THR A 154 -12.55 1.59 9.14
C THR A 154 -14.03 1.74 8.81
N LEU A 155 -14.35 2.84 8.15
CA LEU A 155 -15.66 3.12 7.59
C LEU A 155 -15.59 3.02 6.07
N SER A 156 -16.58 2.39 5.47
CA SER A 156 -16.84 2.44 4.03
C SER A 156 -18.23 3.00 3.80
N ARG A 157 -18.31 4.12 3.09
CA ARG A 157 -19.55 4.85 2.76
C ARG A 157 -20.42 5.07 4.00
N GLY A 158 -19.79 5.45 5.11
CA GLY A 158 -20.43 5.78 6.38
C GLY A 158 -20.81 4.57 7.25
N ARG A 159 -20.47 3.34 6.85
CA ARG A 159 -20.71 2.13 7.64
C ARG A 159 -19.39 1.64 8.22
N VAL A 160 -19.39 1.32 9.51
CA VAL A 160 -18.25 0.64 10.13
C VAL A 160 -18.14 -0.76 9.53
N VAL A 161 -16.99 -1.05 8.90
CA VAL A 161 -16.68 -2.34 8.27
C VAL A 161 -15.58 -3.11 9.00
N TRP A 162 -14.82 -2.38 9.83
CA TRP A 162 -13.78 -2.90 10.70
C TRP A 162 -13.80 -2.12 12.01
N ASN A 163 -13.74 -2.83 13.13
CA ASN A 163 -13.62 -2.22 14.46
C ASN A 163 -12.81 -3.14 15.39
N ASP A 164 -11.60 -2.72 15.74
CA ASP A 164 -10.68 -3.38 16.68
C ASP A 164 -10.59 -4.92 16.53
N GLY A 165 -10.24 -5.40 15.33
CA GLY A 165 -10.08 -6.83 15.08
C GLY A 165 -11.33 -7.52 14.51
N GLU A 166 -12.48 -6.86 14.51
CA GLU A 166 -13.73 -7.42 14.01
C GLU A 166 -14.12 -6.85 12.65
N PHE A 167 -14.27 -7.74 11.65
CA PHE A 167 -14.77 -7.41 10.32
C PHE A 167 -16.28 -7.65 10.21
N SER A 168 -17.01 -6.70 9.60
CA SER A 168 -18.48 -6.71 9.59
C SER A 168 -19.12 -6.35 8.24
N ALA A 169 -18.36 -6.31 7.14
CA ALA A 169 -18.93 -6.04 5.82
C ALA A 169 -19.38 -7.30 5.08
N GLU A 170 -20.46 -7.14 4.30
CA GLU A 170 -21.01 -8.22 3.48
C GLU A 170 -20.39 -8.24 2.06
N PRO A 171 -20.16 -9.43 1.46
CA PRO A 171 -19.80 -9.54 0.05
C PRO A 171 -20.79 -8.79 -0.86
N GLY A 172 -20.26 -8.08 -1.86
CA GLY A 172 -21.08 -7.25 -2.76
C GLY A 172 -21.48 -5.88 -2.20
N SER A 173 -21.05 -5.52 -1.00
CA SER A 173 -21.24 -4.17 -0.46
C SER A 173 -20.36 -3.11 -1.15
N GLY A 174 -19.33 -3.50 -1.90
CA GLY A 174 -18.56 -2.58 -2.75
C GLY A 174 -19.37 -2.05 -3.94
N VAL A 175 -19.00 -0.87 -4.44
CA VAL A 175 -19.60 -0.31 -5.67
C VAL A 175 -18.49 0.02 -6.66
N PHE A 176 -18.75 -0.24 -7.94
CA PHE A 176 -17.84 0.18 -8.99
C PHE A 176 -17.96 1.69 -9.19
N TYR A 177 -16.81 2.38 -9.21
CA TYR A 177 -16.73 3.77 -9.64
C TYR A 177 -16.11 3.85 -11.02
N LYS A 178 -16.87 4.45 -11.94
CA LYS A 178 -16.30 4.91 -13.20
C LYS A 178 -15.35 6.05 -12.89
N CYS A 179 -14.10 5.93 -13.35
CA CYS A 179 -13.12 6.99 -13.27
C CYS A 179 -13.50 8.13 -14.22
N ASP A 180 -13.45 9.37 -13.74
CA ASP A 180 -13.52 10.54 -14.61
C ASP A 180 -12.14 10.84 -15.20
N GLU A 181 -12.05 11.81 -16.12
CA GLU A 181 -10.78 12.24 -16.69
C GLU A 181 -9.87 12.81 -15.58
N PRO A 182 -8.66 12.26 -15.36
CA PRO A 182 -7.75 12.76 -14.35
C PRO A 182 -7.30 14.19 -14.68
N PRO A 183 -7.17 15.09 -13.69
CA PRO A 183 -6.71 16.46 -13.92
C PRO A 183 -5.34 16.55 -14.64
N ALA A 184 -4.49 15.53 -14.46
CA ALA A 184 -3.19 15.43 -15.11
C ALA A 184 -3.27 15.30 -16.64
N LEU A 185 -4.36 14.74 -17.18
CA LEU A 185 -4.58 14.63 -18.63
C LEU A 185 -5.10 15.94 -19.23
N SER A 186 -5.81 16.75 -18.44
CA SER A 186 -6.35 18.04 -18.88
C SER A 186 -5.36 19.21 -18.68
N ALA A 187 -4.24 18.98 -18.00
CA ALA A 187 -3.18 19.96 -17.79
C ALA A 187 -2.24 20.07 -19.01
N PRO A 188 -1.71 21.26 -19.34
CA PRO A 188 -0.70 21.38 -20.39
C PRO A 188 0.54 20.53 -20.03
N ALA A 189 1.07 19.80 -21.02
CA ALA A 189 2.21 18.90 -20.85
C ALA A 189 3.47 19.66 -20.38
N ARG A 190 3.64 19.79 -19.07
CA ARG A 190 4.90 20.15 -18.43
C ARG A 190 5.28 19.03 -17.48
N PRO A 191 6.57 18.64 -17.42
CA PRO A 191 7.06 17.84 -16.31
C PRO A 191 6.73 18.60 -15.02
N VAL A 192 5.90 18.01 -14.17
CA VAL A 192 5.47 18.62 -12.89
C VAL A 192 6.65 18.64 -11.91
N THR A 193 7.61 17.74 -12.09
CA THR A 193 8.82 17.61 -11.29
C THR A 193 10.08 17.87 -12.13
N PRO A 194 11.07 18.61 -11.59
CA PRO A 194 12.37 18.80 -12.24
C PRO A 194 13.25 17.55 -12.23
N PHE A 195 12.71 16.37 -11.91
CA PHE A 195 13.48 15.13 -11.81
C PHE A 195 13.96 14.64 -13.17
N ASP A 196 15.26 14.38 -13.28
CA ASP A 196 15.87 13.74 -14.44
C ASP A 196 16.00 12.22 -14.20
N PRO A 197 15.22 11.38 -14.89
CA PRO A 197 15.26 9.93 -14.69
C PRO A 197 16.52 9.27 -15.23
N ILE A 198 17.30 9.96 -16.08
CA ILE A 198 18.58 9.44 -16.61
C ILE A 198 19.68 9.67 -15.57
N GLU A 199 19.71 10.84 -14.94
CA GLU A 199 20.73 11.21 -13.95
C GLU A 199 20.36 10.81 -12.52
N GLY A 200 19.07 10.51 -12.25
CA GLY A 200 18.58 10.13 -10.93
C GLY A 200 18.58 11.28 -9.91
N ARG A 201 18.40 12.52 -10.35
CA ARG A 201 18.41 13.73 -9.49
C ARG A 201 17.44 14.81 -9.94
N LEU A 202 17.05 15.69 -9.03
CA LEU A 202 16.33 16.93 -9.36
C LEU A 202 17.25 17.87 -10.16
N ARG A 203 16.71 18.51 -11.21
CA ARG A 203 17.35 19.59 -11.98
C ARG A 203 17.38 20.90 -11.21
#